data_AF-A0AAE9A2S4-F1
#
_entry.id   AF-A0AAE9A2S4-F1
#
_cell.length_a   1.000
_cell.length_b   1.000
_cell.length_c   1.000
_cell.angle_alpha   90.00
_cell.angle_beta   90.00
_cell.angle_gamma   90.00
#
_symmetry.space_group_name_H-M   'P 1'
#
loop_
_entity.id
_entity.type
_entity.pdbx_description
1 polymer ?
#
loop_
_entity_poly.entity_id
_entity_poly.type
_entity_poly.pdbx_seq_one_letter_code
_entity_poly.pdbx_strand_id
1 'polypeptide(L)'
;MNEYNLFMVTSWTKIDTELIWNMTDKMFPATRKLKISDRKALLRNFILKFWQIWPIFDCIKNTEDYESMKKNNYEKMIVGWYGGCFKEGKEMSNNEIIRVFEPFWSTFYSQIVPPIIGLKLENEELMAIVWLLFFDNAYTNISPECEEICRNIKKVILRELKNYQIDKNFEEMRLLDTVETLELIEKSEQKFLEEMMICEMHHVRIHDDFKAILKENRC
;
A
#
# COMPACT_ATOMS: atom_id res chain seq x y z
N MET A 1 6.62 -17.97 -9.04
CA MET A 1 5.30 -17.95 -9.73
C MET A 1 4.30 -17.49 -8.69
N ASN A 2 3.53 -16.43 -8.95
CA ASN A 2 2.54 -15.95 -7.99
C ASN A 2 1.50 -17.05 -7.73
N GLU A 3 1.46 -17.55 -6.50
CA GLU A 3 0.43 -18.51 -6.04
C GLU A 3 -0.95 -17.85 -5.91
N TYR A 4 -1.01 -16.50 -5.97
CA TYR A 4 -2.21 -15.72 -5.73
C TYR A 4 -2.56 -14.84 -6.93
N ASN A 5 -3.87 -14.68 -7.17
CA ASN A 5 -4.42 -13.76 -8.15
C ASN A 5 -5.14 -12.59 -7.46
N LEU A 6 -5.47 -11.54 -8.21
CA LEU A 6 -6.09 -10.33 -7.67
C LEU A 6 -7.36 -10.62 -6.83
N PHE A 7 -8.22 -11.53 -7.28
CA PHE A 7 -9.44 -11.86 -6.55
C PHE A 7 -9.15 -12.49 -5.17
N MET A 8 -8.19 -13.43 -5.13
CA MET A 8 -7.77 -14.07 -3.88
C MET A 8 -7.19 -13.05 -2.90
N VAL A 9 -6.27 -12.20 -3.35
CA VAL A 9 -5.64 -11.23 -2.45
C VAL A 9 -6.68 -10.21 -1.97
N THR A 10 -7.59 -9.75 -2.85
CA THR A 10 -8.63 -8.78 -2.43
C THR A 10 -9.63 -9.38 -1.43
N SER A 11 -9.74 -10.70 -1.36
CA SER A 11 -10.56 -11.37 -0.33
C SER A 11 -9.96 -11.29 1.08
N TRP A 12 -8.66 -10.99 1.22
CA TRP A 12 -8.00 -10.88 2.52
C TRP A 12 -8.17 -9.53 3.19
N THR A 13 -8.71 -8.53 2.49
CA THR A 13 -8.94 -7.17 2.97
C THR A 13 -9.53 -7.10 4.39
N LYS A 14 -10.52 -7.95 4.70
CA LYS A 14 -11.11 -7.98 6.04
C LYS A 14 -10.12 -8.47 7.10
N ILE A 15 -9.37 -9.52 6.80
CA ILE A 15 -8.33 -10.05 7.68
C ILE A 15 -7.22 -9.00 7.87
N ASP A 16 -6.77 -8.36 6.79
CA ASP A 16 -5.73 -7.33 6.84
C ASP A 16 -6.15 -6.15 7.72
N THR A 17 -7.38 -5.64 7.55
CA THR A 17 -7.89 -4.54 8.39
C THR A 17 -8.02 -4.93 9.88
N GLU A 18 -8.39 -6.18 10.18
CA GLU A 18 -8.41 -6.69 11.56
C GLU A 18 -7.00 -6.79 12.15
N LEU A 19 -6.02 -7.31 11.39
CA LEU A 19 -4.62 -7.42 11.81
C LEU A 19 -3.98 -6.06 12.03
N ILE A 20 -4.15 -5.12 11.09
CA ILE A 20 -3.67 -3.74 11.19
C ILE A 20 -4.19 -3.12 12.48
N TRP A 21 -5.50 -3.22 12.74
CA TRP A 21 -6.07 -2.64 13.95
C TRP A 21 -5.55 -3.30 15.23
N ASN A 22 -5.40 -4.63 15.24
CA ASN A 22 -4.85 -5.33 16.39
C ASN A 22 -3.42 -4.88 16.71
N MET A 23 -2.62 -4.53 15.70
CA MET A 23 -1.31 -3.92 15.90
C MET A 23 -1.44 -2.49 16.40
N THR A 24 -2.30 -1.67 15.79
CA THR A 24 -2.57 -0.29 16.21
C THR A 24 -2.96 -0.20 17.69
N ASP A 25 -3.90 -1.03 18.15
CA ASP A 25 -4.39 -1.04 19.54
C ASP A 25 -3.31 -1.46 20.54
N LYS A 26 -2.39 -2.34 20.13
CA LYS A 26 -1.26 -2.77 20.97
C LYS A 26 -0.18 -1.69 21.05
N MET A 27 0.19 -1.09 19.93
CA MET A 27 1.32 -0.16 19.83
C MET A 27 0.94 1.26 20.25
N PHE A 28 -0.31 1.67 20.03
CA PHE A 28 -0.76 3.05 20.28
C PHE A 28 -2.00 3.06 21.20
N PRO A 29 -1.84 2.88 22.52
CA PRO A 29 -2.97 2.78 23.46
C PRO A 29 -3.93 3.98 23.44
N ALA A 30 -3.48 5.15 22.98
CA ALA A 30 -4.33 6.33 22.81
C ALA A 30 -5.50 6.08 21.84
N THR A 31 -5.34 5.17 20.87
CA THR A 31 -6.37 4.83 19.87
C THR A 31 -7.57 4.09 20.45
N ARG A 32 -7.47 3.54 21.67
CA ARG A 32 -8.60 2.89 22.38
C ARG A 32 -9.75 3.86 22.68
N LYS A 33 -9.47 5.15 22.69
CA LYS A 33 -10.47 6.21 22.91
C LYS A 33 -11.23 6.58 21.64
N LEU A 34 -10.79 6.11 20.48
CA LEU A 34 -11.42 6.43 19.20
C LEU A 34 -12.81 5.82 19.08
N LYS A 35 -13.73 6.56 18.47
CA LYS A 35 -15.04 6.05 18.12
C LYS A 35 -14.87 4.93 17.08
N ILE A 36 -15.80 3.98 17.07
CA ILE A 36 -15.80 2.88 16.08
C ILE A 36 -15.84 3.44 14.65
N SER A 37 -16.53 4.56 14.42
CA SER A 37 -16.55 5.26 13.13
C SER A 37 -15.17 5.75 12.70
N ASP A 38 -14.41 6.36 13.60
CA ASP A 38 -13.06 6.88 13.33
C ASP A 38 -12.08 5.75 13.04
N ARG A 39 -12.14 4.68 13.84
CA ARG A 39 -11.38 3.44 13.58
C ARG A 39 -11.63 2.94 12.16
N LYS A 40 -12.91 2.82 11.77
CA LYS A 40 -13.29 2.33 10.44
C LYS A 40 -12.79 3.28 9.34
N ALA A 41 -12.89 4.60 9.54
CA ALA A 41 -12.40 5.58 8.60
C ALA A 41 -10.88 5.48 8.39
N LEU A 42 -10.09 5.44 9.46
CA LEU A 42 -8.63 5.25 9.38
C LEU A 42 -8.25 3.98 8.60
N LEU A 43 -8.84 2.83 8.96
CA LEU A 43 -8.55 1.56 8.29
C LEU A 43 -8.90 1.59 6.80
N ARG A 44 -10.04 2.16 6.43
CA ARG A 44 -10.48 2.22 5.02
C ARG A 44 -9.64 3.17 4.18
N ASN A 45 -9.20 4.30 4.73
CA ASN A 45 -8.34 5.23 4.01
C ASN A 45 -6.90 4.69 3.89
N PHE A 46 -6.46 3.86 4.85
CA PHE A 46 -5.12 3.30 4.86
C PHE A 46 -4.97 2.05 3.99
N ILE A 47 -6.00 1.20 3.88
CA ILE A 47 -5.84 -0.12 3.24
C ILE A 47 -5.38 -0.05 1.79
N LEU A 48 -5.77 0.98 1.03
CA LEU A 48 -5.31 1.16 -0.36
C LEU A 48 -3.82 1.48 -0.43
N LYS A 49 -3.32 2.30 0.51
CA LYS A 49 -1.88 2.54 0.69
C LYS A 49 -1.18 1.27 1.14
N PHE A 50 -1.74 0.53 2.09
CA PHE A 50 -1.19 -0.74 2.56
C PHE A 50 -0.97 -1.76 1.43
N TRP A 51 -1.91 -1.81 0.50
CA TRP A 51 -1.82 -2.63 -0.72
C TRP A 51 -0.67 -2.26 -1.65
N GLN A 52 -0.16 -1.02 -1.56
CA GLN A 52 1.05 -0.58 -2.27
C GLN A 52 2.32 -0.78 -1.44
N ILE A 53 2.23 -0.65 -0.11
CA ILE A 53 3.36 -0.87 0.80
C ILE A 53 3.83 -2.34 0.74
N TRP A 54 2.91 -3.30 0.75
CA TRP A 54 3.26 -4.72 0.76
C TRP A 54 4.17 -5.14 -0.41
N PRO A 55 3.84 -4.86 -1.69
CA PRO A 55 4.72 -5.19 -2.80
C PRO A 55 6.02 -4.39 -2.78
N ILE A 56 6.04 -3.14 -2.31
CA ILE A 56 7.29 -2.37 -2.12
C ILE A 56 8.21 -3.10 -1.13
N PHE A 57 7.66 -3.56 -0.01
CA PHE A 57 8.44 -4.26 1.03
C PHE A 57 8.95 -5.62 0.56
N ASP A 58 8.16 -6.33 -0.26
CA ASP A 58 8.63 -7.55 -0.91
C ASP A 58 9.81 -7.26 -1.87
N CYS A 59 9.73 -6.17 -2.65
CA CYS A 59 10.83 -5.75 -3.51
C CYS A 59 12.10 -5.38 -2.75
N ILE A 60 11.97 -4.73 -1.59
CA ILE A 60 13.11 -4.41 -0.71
C ILE A 60 13.77 -5.69 -0.19
N LYS A 61 12.99 -6.73 0.15
CA LYS A 61 13.52 -8.00 0.65
C LYS A 61 14.15 -8.87 -0.45
N ASN A 62 13.58 -8.82 -1.66
CA ASN A 62 13.94 -9.69 -2.78
C ASN A 62 14.56 -8.89 -3.95
N THR A 63 15.31 -7.82 -3.67
CA THR A 63 15.77 -6.85 -4.69
C THR A 63 16.49 -7.52 -5.87
N GLU A 64 17.39 -8.48 -5.61
CA GLU A 64 18.14 -9.18 -6.66
C GLU A 64 17.21 -9.98 -7.61
N ASP A 65 16.15 -10.59 -7.07
CA ASP A 65 15.19 -11.37 -7.87
C ASP A 65 14.38 -10.46 -8.81
N TYR A 66 14.04 -9.26 -8.36
CA TYR A 66 13.32 -8.28 -9.16
C TYR A 66 14.20 -7.63 -10.23
N GLU A 67 15.44 -7.25 -9.88
CA GLU A 67 16.39 -6.67 -10.83
C GLU A 67 16.80 -7.65 -11.94
N SER A 68 16.86 -8.94 -11.64
CA SER A 68 17.21 -9.99 -12.59
C SER A 68 16.02 -10.62 -13.33
N MET A 69 14.80 -10.12 -13.10
CA MET A 69 13.59 -10.70 -13.66
C MET A 69 13.54 -10.60 -15.19
N LYS A 70 13.55 -11.76 -15.86
CA LYS A 70 13.40 -11.83 -17.33
C LYS A 70 12.00 -11.42 -17.76
N LYS A 71 11.88 -10.72 -18.90
CA LYS A 71 10.61 -10.26 -19.49
C LYS A 71 9.51 -11.33 -19.52
N ASN A 72 9.81 -12.54 -19.99
CA ASN A 72 8.83 -13.63 -20.06
C ASN A 72 8.30 -14.04 -18.66
N ASN A 73 9.13 -13.97 -17.62
CA ASN A 73 8.68 -14.27 -16.25
C ASN A 73 7.78 -13.14 -15.72
N TYR A 74 8.12 -11.90 -16.05
CA TYR A 74 7.31 -10.72 -15.72
C TYR A 74 5.93 -10.75 -16.40
N GLU A 75 5.87 -11.03 -17.70
CA GLU A 75 4.61 -11.21 -18.44
C GLU A 75 3.74 -12.34 -17.85
N LYS A 76 4.35 -13.47 -17.48
CA LYS A 76 3.65 -14.58 -16.80
C LYS A 76 3.10 -14.17 -15.44
N MET A 77 3.80 -13.31 -14.70
CA MET A 77 3.34 -12.80 -13.42
C MET A 77 2.08 -11.94 -13.58
N ILE A 78 2.09 -11.02 -14.56
CA ILE A 78 0.93 -10.19 -14.91
C ILE A 78 -0.25 -11.09 -15.32
N VAL A 79 -0.03 -12.04 -16.23
CA VAL A 79 -1.09 -12.97 -16.68
C VAL A 79 -1.64 -13.79 -15.52
N GLY A 80 -0.78 -14.31 -14.65
CA GLY A 80 -1.20 -15.07 -13.47
C GLY A 80 -2.03 -14.24 -12.48
N TRP A 81 -1.73 -12.94 -12.37
CA TRP A 81 -2.43 -12.03 -11.47
C TRP A 81 -3.88 -11.73 -11.90
N TYR A 82 -4.11 -11.51 -13.21
CA TYR A 82 -5.44 -11.14 -13.73
C TYR A 82 -6.22 -12.29 -14.40
N GLY A 83 -5.55 -13.26 -15.01
CA GLY A 83 -6.16 -14.22 -15.95
C GLY A 83 -7.30 -15.06 -15.38
N GLY A 84 -7.26 -15.40 -14.08
CA GLY A 84 -8.33 -16.15 -13.41
C GLY A 84 -9.45 -15.28 -12.82
N CYS A 85 -9.35 -13.96 -12.94
CA CYS A 85 -10.20 -13.02 -12.24
C CYS A 85 -11.36 -12.52 -13.09
N PHE A 86 -11.41 -12.75 -14.41
CA PHE A 86 -12.48 -12.25 -15.26
C PHE A 86 -13.85 -12.89 -14.92
N LYS A 87 -14.93 -12.19 -15.28
CA LYS A 87 -16.28 -12.79 -15.33
C LYS A 87 -16.35 -13.79 -16.49
N GLU A 88 -17.13 -14.84 -16.29
CA GLU A 88 -17.34 -15.87 -17.31
C GLU A 88 -17.81 -15.26 -18.64
N GLY A 89 -17.13 -15.62 -19.72
CA GLY A 89 -17.40 -15.12 -21.07
C GLY A 89 -16.90 -13.70 -21.36
N LYS A 90 -16.13 -13.10 -20.44
CA LYS A 90 -15.49 -11.77 -20.57
C LYS A 90 -13.96 -11.84 -20.44
N GLU A 91 -13.40 -13.04 -20.53
CA GLU A 91 -11.97 -13.29 -20.42
C GLU A 91 -11.21 -12.61 -21.56
N MET A 92 -10.02 -12.11 -21.22
CA MET A 92 -9.04 -11.65 -22.19
C MET A 92 -8.04 -12.73 -22.51
N SER A 93 -7.47 -12.69 -23.72
CA SER A 93 -6.28 -13.45 -24.02
C SER A 93 -5.07 -12.94 -23.21
N ASN A 94 -4.06 -13.79 -22.99
CA ASN A 94 -2.84 -13.41 -22.27
C ASN A 94 -2.17 -12.15 -22.87
N ASN A 95 -2.15 -12.02 -24.20
CA ASN A 95 -1.57 -10.86 -24.88
C ASN A 95 -2.36 -9.58 -24.61
N GLU A 96 -3.69 -9.67 -24.51
CA GLU A 96 -4.54 -8.53 -24.16
C GLU A 96 -4.35 -8.13 -22.69
N ILE A 97 -4.26 -9.10 -21.78
CA ILE A 97 -3.95 -8.86 -20.37
C ILE A 97 -2.62 -8.09 -20.24
N ILE A 98 -1.56 -8.57 -20.90
CA ILE A 98 -0.26 -7.90 -20.88
C ILE A 98 -0.39 -6.47 -21.43
N ARG A 99 -0.98 -6.30 -22.62
CA ARG A 99 -1.14 -4.97 -23.24
C ARG A 99 -1.88 -3.97 -22.36
N VAL A 100 -2.89 -4.42 -21.62
CA VAL A 100 -3.74 -3.57 -20.77
C VAL A 100 -3.06 -3.25 -19.44
N PHE A 101 -2.45 -4.24 -18.78
CA PHE A 101 -2.00 -4.11 -17.40
C PHE A 101 -0.50 -3.90 -17.23
N GLU A 102 0.34 -4.30 -18.20
CA GLU A 102 1.79 -4.07 -18.16
C GLU A 102 2.18 -2.62 -17.85
N PRO A 103 1.53 -1.58 -18.41
CA PRO A 103 1.92 -0.19 -18.13
C PRO A 103 1.85 0.19 -16.64
N PHE A 104 0.89 -0.35 -15.88
CA PHE A 104 0.76 -0.09 -14.43
C PHE A 104 1.91 -0.73 -13.66
N TRP A 105 2.19 -2.00 -13.95
CA TRP A 105 3.31 -2.73 -13.35
C TRP A 105 4.64 -2.08 -13.71
N SER A 106 4.83 -1.71 -14.98
CA SER A 106 6.08 -1.08 -15.44
C SER A 106 6.30 0.26 -14.77
N THR A 107 5.25 1.06 -14.59
CA THR A 107 5.33 2.34 -13.84
C THR A 107 5.74 2.08 -12.39
N PHE A 108 5.10 1.12 -11.72
CA PHE A 108 5.41 0.75 -10.35
C PHE A 108 6.89 0.33 -10.18
N TYR A 109 7.36 -0.62 -11.00
CA TYR A 109 8.72 -1.17 -10.90
C TYR A 109 9.82 -0.24 -11.42
N SER A 110 9.50 0.73 -12.29
CA SER A 110 10.52 1.65 -12.84
C SER A 110 10.56 3.03 -12.21
N GLN A 111 9.46 3.50 -11.59
CA GLN A 111 9.36 4.86 -11.07
C GLN A 111 9.10 4.93 -9.56
N ILE A 112 8.35 3.97 -8.99
CA ILE A 112 7.97 4.00 -7.59
C ILE A 112 8.96 3.22 -6.72
N VAL A 113 9.23 1.97 -7.08
CA VAL A 113 10.06 1.07 -6.27
C VAL A 113 11.54 1.48 -6.22
N PRO A 114 12.21 1.80 -7.35
CA PRO A 114 13.65 2.08 -7.34
C PRO A 114 14.11 3.19 -6.40
N PRO A 115 13.45 4.37 -6.31
CA PRO A 115 13.88 5.41 -5.37
C PRO A 115 13.77 4.95 -3.91
N ILE A 116 12.74 4.15 -3.56
CA ILE A 116 12.56 3.64 -2.19
C ILE A 116 13.62 2.58 -1.86
N ILE A 117 13.93 1.66 -2.78
CA ILE A 117 15.01 0.68 -2.60
C ILE A 117 16.37 1.39 -2.46
N GLY A 118 16.61 2.44 -3.26
CA GLY A 118 17.83 3.22 -3.23
C GLY A 118 18.16 3.83 -1.86
N LEU A 119 17.13 4.13 -1.06
CA LEU A 119 17.29 4.62 0.31
C LEU A 119 17.80 3.55 1.28
N LYS A 120 17.67 2.25 0.98
CA LYS A 120 18.10 1.16 1.88
C LYS A 120 17.55 1.36 3.30
N LEU A 121 16.25 1.58 3.40
CA LEU A 121 15.57 1.84 4.67
C LEU A 121 15.66 0.62 5.59
N GLU A 122 15.99 0.86 6.87
CA GLU A 122 15.95 -0.18 7.90
C GLU A 122 14.50 -0.46 8.35
N ASN A 123 14.27 -1.60 9.01
CA ASN A 123 12.93 -2.04 9.40
C ASN A 123 12.20 -1.00 10.29
N GLU A 124 12.92 -0.30 11.17
CA GLU A 124 12.36 0.75 12.00
C GLU A 124 11.86 1.95 11.17
N GLU A 125 12.59 2.30 10.10
CA GLU A 125 12.20 3.38 9.18
C GLU A 125 10.99 2.96 8.34
N LEU A 126 10.97 1.72 7.85
CA LEU A 126 9.83 1.14 7.13
C LEU A 126 8.57 1.10 8.01
N MET A 127 8.72 0.74 9.29
CA MET A 127 7.62 0.74 10.25
C MET A 127 7.12 2.16 10.55
N ALA A 128 8.03 3.14 10.65
CA ALA A 128 7.65 4.54 10.81
C ALA A 128 6.84 5.03 9.61
N ILE A 129 7.24 4.69 8.38
CA ILE A 129 6.49 5.02 7.15
C ILE A 129 5.06 4.45 7.21
N VAL A 130 4.91 3.17 7.55
CA VAL A 130 3.59 2.52 7.70
C VAL A 130 2.69 3.31 8.65
N TRP A 131 3.21 3.68 9.83
CA TRP A 131 2.39 4.37 10.83
C TRP A 131 2.16 5.84 10.52
N LEU A 132 3.09 6.52 9.84
CA LEU A 132 2.88 7.89 9.36
C LEU A 132 1.76 7.95 8.32
N LEU A 133 1.65 6.94 7.45
CA LEU A 133 0.55 6.80 6.48
C LEU A 133 -0.77 6.40 7.14
N PHE A 134 -0.74 5.53 8.15
CA PHE A 134 -1.97 5.11 8.86
C PHE A 134 -2.58 6.23 9.69
N PHE A 135 -1.76 6.96 10.45
CA PHE A 135 -2.20 8.09 11.28
C PHE A 135 -2.22 9.39 10.49
N ASP A 136 -2.75 9.36 9.27
CA ASP A 136 -2.93 10.60 8.53
C ASP A 136 -4.08 11.43 9.12
N ASN A 137 -3.76 12.67 9.43
CA ASN A 137 -4.68 13.65 10.01
C ASN A 137 -5.35 14.53 8.95
N ALA A 138 -5.06 14.32 7.66
CA ALA A 138 -5.70 15.04 6.56
C ALA A 138 -7.00 14.38 6.07
N TYR A 139 -7.39 13.24 6.62
CA TYR A 139 -8.65 12.58 6.26
C TYR A 139 -9.86 13.44 6.60
N THR A 140 -10.77 13.62 5.64
CA THR A 140 -11.96 14.48 5.78
C THR A 140 -13.11 13.79 6.53
N ASN A 141 -13.03 12.47 6.70
CA ASN A 141 -14.08 11.62 7.26
C ASN A 141 -13.77 11.10 8.69
N ILE A 142 -12.86 11.76 9.41
CA ILE A 142 -12.55 11.49 10.82
C ILE A 142 -13.01 12.64 11.72
N SER A 143 -13.29 12.35 13.00
CA SER A 143 -13.66 13.36 13.98
C SER A 143 -12.49 14.29 14.35
N PRO A 144 -12.73 15.52 14.83
CA PRO A 144 -11.68 16.40 15.34
C PRO A 144 -10.86 15.77 16.47
N GLU A 145 -11.50 14.95 17.32
CA GLU A 145 -10.80 14.20 18.38
C GLU A 145 -9.83 13.17 17.79
N CYS A 146 -10.25 12.46 16.73
CA CYS A 146 -9.39 11.52 16.01
C CYS A 146 -8.22 12.23 15.33
N GLU A 147 -8.49 13.38 14.69
CA GLU A 147 -7.47 14.20 14.06
C GLU A 147 -6.39 14.63 15.06
N GLU A 148 -6.80 15.08 16.25
CA GLU A 148 -5.86 15.45 17.32
C GLU A 148 -5.02 14.26 17.79
N ILE A 149 -5.64 13.09 17.99
CA ILE A 149 -4.92 11.86 18.35
C ILE A 149 -3.89 11.49 17.26
N CYS A 150 -4.29 11.51 15.98
CA CYS A 150 -3.40 11.21 14.85
C CYS A 150 -2.22 12.20 14.79
N ARG A 151 -2.48 13.50 14.93
CA ARG A 151 -1.42 14.54 14.99
C ARG A 151 -0.42 14.29 16.13
N ASN A 152 -0.92 13.93 17.31
CA ASN A 152 -0.07 13.67 18.46
C ASN A 152 0.78 12.40 18.28
N ILE A 153 0.20 11.33 17.71
CA ILE A 153 0.92 10.09 17.41
C ILE A 153 1.98 10.33 16.33
N LYS A 154 1.66 11.05 15.23
CA LYS A 154 2.63 11.42 14.18
C LYS A 154 3.85 12.15 14.76
N LYS A 155 3.64 13.12 15.66
CA LYS A 155 4.74 13.83 16.34
C LYS A 155 5.66 12.89 17.11
N VAL A 156 5.08 11.90 17.80
CA VAL A 156 5.86 10.88 18.52
C VAL A 156 6.65 10.03 17.52
N ILE A 157 6.01 9.50 16.48
CA ILE A 157 6.67 8.67 15.46
C ILE A 157 7.85 9.42 14.82
N LEU A 158 7.65 10.66 14.39
CA LEU A 158 8.71 11.48 13.79
C LEU A 158 9.87 11.73 14.75
N ARG A 159 9.58 11.96 16.03
CA ARG A 159 10.61 12.15 17.06
C ARG A 159 11.41 10.86 17.28
N GLU A 160 10.73 9.73 17.45
CA GLU A 160 11.41 8.44 17.67
C GLU A 160 12.22 8.02 16.43
N LEU A 161 11.69 8.23 15.22
CA LEU A 161 12.42 8.00 13.97
C LEU A 161 13.69 8.86 13.90
N LYS A 162 13.58 10.17 14.20
CA LYS A 162 14.73 11.07 14.22
C LYS A 162 15.78 10.63 15.24
N ASN A 163 15.37 10.26 16.46
CA ASN A 163 16.28 9.79 17.49
C ASN A 163 17.01 8.51 17.05
N TYR A 164 16.27 7.55 16.49
CA TYR A 164 16.83 6.31 15.96
C TYR A 164 17.89 6.59 14.88
N GLN A 165 17.60 7.49 13.95
CA GLN A 165 18.53 7.83 12.86
C GLN A 165 19.78 8.55 13.38
N ILE A 166 19.65 9.40 14.41
CA ILE A 166 20.78 10.04 15.10
C ILE A 166 21.64 8.99 15.81
N ASP A 167 21.03 8.07 16.57
CA ASP A 167 21.74 7.02 17.30
C ASP A 167 22.52 6.08 16.37
N LYS A 168 22.01 5.87 15.15
CA LYS A 168 22.67 5.12 14.08
C LYS A 168 23.72 5.93 13.30
N ASN A 169 23.88 7.22 13.59
CA ASN A 169 24.75 8.15 12.86
C ASN A 169 24.45 8.22 11.36
N PHE A 170 23.17 8.18 10.98
CA PHE A 170 22.79 8.48 9.59
C PHE A 170 22.96 9.96 9.25
N GLU A 171 22.98 10.27 7.96
CA GLU A 171 23.12 11.62 7.44
C GLU A 171 21.96 12.53 7.88
N GLU A 172 22.21 13.84 7.99
CA GLU A 172 21.23 14.82 8.47
C GLU A 172 19.93 14.83 7.64
N MET A 173 20.06 14.60 6.33
CA MET A 173 18.93 14.57 5.38
C MET A 173 18.08 13.30 5.47
N ARG A 174 18.54 12.28 6.21
CA ARG A 174 17.90 10.95 6.24
C ARG A 174 16.43 11.01 6.66
N LEU A 175 16.09 11.88 7.61
CA LEU A 175 14.70 12.05 8.05
C LEU A 175 13.82 12.56 6.91
N LEU A 176 14.31 13.56 6.16
CA LEU A 176 13.59 14.13 5.03
C LEU A 176 13.44 13.08 3.93
N ASP A 177 14.54 12.42 3.53
CA ASP A 177 14.52 11.37 2.51
C ASP A 177 13.53 10.24 2.88
N THR A 178 13.48 9.87 4.16
CA THR A 178 12.52 8.86 4.66
C THR A 178 11.08 9.36 4.55
N VAL A 179 10.81 10.61 4.91
CA VAL A 179 9.45 11.18 4.89
C VAL A 179 8.98 11.44 3.45
N GLU A 180 9.86 11.75 2.51
CA GLU A 180 9.53 11.91 1.09
C GLU A 180 8.99 10.60 0.46
N THR A 181 9.30 9.43 1.04
CA THR A 181 8.71 8.15 0.60
C THR A 181 7.20 8.09 0.75
N LEU A 182 6.62 8.88 1.68
CA LEU A 182 5.17 8.96 1.86
C LEU A 182 4.50 9.45 0.57
N GLU A 183 5.08 10.48 -0.08
CA GLU A 183 4.56 11.02 -1.34
C GLU A 183 4.67 10.02 -2.50
N LEU A 184 5.75 9.22 -2.53
CA LEU A 184 5.91 8.15 -3.51
C LEU A 184 4.83 7.07 -3.34
N ILE A 185 4.49 6.71 -2.10
CA ILE A 185 3.45 5.73 -1.81
C ILE A 185 2.06 6.30 -2.17
N GLU A 186 1.80 7.57 -1.90
CA GLU A 186 0.56 8.25 -2.34
C GLU A 186 0.44 8.28 -3.87
N LYS A 187 1.52 8.57 -4.60
CA LYS A 187 1.53 8.44 -6.08
C LYS A 187 1.26 7.01 -6.53
N SER A 188 1.84 6.02 -5.85
CA SER A 188 1.59 4.60 -6.14
C SER A 188 0.12 4.24 -5.95
N GLU A 189 -0.51 4.72 -4.87
CA GLU A 189 -1.93 4.52 -4.60
C GLU A 189 -2.80 5.13 -5.69
N GLN A 190 -2.48 6.34 -6.19
CA GLN A 190 -3.20 6.95 -7.29
C GLN A 190 -3.13 6.09 -8.57
N LYS A 191 -1.95 5.56 -8.90
CA LYS A 191 -1.78 4.64 -10.04
C LYS A 191 -2.50 3.32 -9.86
N PHE A 192 -2.53 2.81 -8.64
CA PHE A 192 -3.31 1.62 -8.32
C PHE A 192 -4.83 1.86 -8.41
N LEU A 193 -5.32 3.03 -8.02
CA LEU A 193 -6.72 3.40 -8.21
C LEU A 193 -7.09 3.46 -9.71
N GLU A 194 -6.22 4.01 -10.56
CA GLU A 194 -6.37 3.97 -12.02
C GLU A 194 -6.43 2.51 -12.52
N GLU A 195 -5.52 1.64 -12.05
CA GLU A 195 -5.50 0.21 -12.38
C GLU A 195 -6.82 -0.48 -11.99
N MET A 196 -7.35 -0.19 -10.81
CA MET A 196 -8.63 -0.75 -10.33
C MET A 196 -9.83 -0.27 -11.17
N MET A 197 -9.78 0.94 -11.74
CA MET A 197 -10.79 1.39 -12.72
C MET A 197 -10.71 0.59 -14.02
N ILE A 198 -9.49 0.35 -14.52
CA ILE A 198 -9.27 -0.48 -15.72
C ILE A 198 -9.75 -1.92 -15.49
N CYS A 199 -9.49 -2.49 -14.32
CA CYS A 199 -10.03 -3.79 -13.92
C CYS A 199 -11.56 -3.82 -14.03
N GLU A 200 -12.24 -2.80 -13.51
CA GLU A 200 -13.71 -2.71 -13.55
C GLU A 200 -14.23 -2.60 -14.99
N MET A 201 -13.62 -1.76 -15.82
CA MET A 201 -13.97 -1.58 -17.25
C MET A 201 -13.85 -2.90 -18.03
N HIS A 202 -12.91 -3.74 -17.64
CA HIS A 202 -12.60 -5.01 -18.29
C HIS A 202 -13.21 -6.23 -17.59
N HIS A 203 -14.17 -6.02 -16.67
CA HIS A 203 -14.89 -7.09 -15.98
C HIS A 203 -14.00 -8.04 -15.18
N VAL A 204 -12.84 -7.56 -14.73
CA VAL A 204 -12.01 -8.25 -13.74
C VAL A 204 -12.76 -8.22 -12.40
N ARG A 205 -12.92 -9.40 -11.79
CA ARG A 205 -13.54 -9.56 -10.48
C ARG A 205 -12.52 -9.26 -9.40
N ILE A 206 -12.98 -8.50 -8.43
CA ILE A 206 -12.32 -8.25 -7.15
C ILE A 206 -13.34 -8.58 -6.06
N HIS A 207 -12.87 -8.92 -4.85
CA HIS A 207 -13.76 -9.27 -3.76
C HIS A 207 -14.63 -8.07 -3.32
N ASP A 208 -15.86 -8.34 -2.88
CA ASP A 208 -16.86 -7.30 -2.58
C ASP A 208 -16.43 -6.38 -1.42
N ASP A 209 -15.75 -6.93 -0.41
CA ASP A 209 -15.21 -6.13 0.70
C ASP A 209 -14.23 -5.06 0.21
N PHE A 210 -13.34 -5.43 -0.72
CA PHE A 210 -12.39 -4.49 -1.32
C PHE A 210 -13.10 -3.49 -2.24
N LYS A 211 -14.09 -3.96 -3.00
CA LYS A 211 -14.91 -3.11 -3.87
C LYS A 211 -15.67 -2.04 -3.08
N ALA A 212 -16.16 -2.35 -1.89
CA ALA A 212 -16.81 -1.38 -1.02
C ALA A 212 -15.86 -0.23 -0.65
N ILE A 213 -14.61 -0.56 -0.33
CA ILE A 213 -13.57 0.43 0.00
C ILE A 213 -13.24 1.31 -1.20
N LEU A 214 -13.09 0.74 -2.40
CA LEU A 214 -12.82 1.50 -3.62
C LEU A 214 -13.93 2.50 -3.95
N LYS A 215 -15.20 2.14 -3.71
CA LYS A 215 -16.35 3.03 -3.98
C LYS A 215 -16.35 4.25 -3.07
N GLU A 216 -16.00 4.07 -1.80
CA GLU A 216 -15.96 5.16 -0.82
C GLU A 216 -14.81 6.15 -1.08
N ASN A 217 -13.67 5.67 -1.61
CA ASN A 217 -12.51 6.52 -1.94
C ASN A 217 -12.64 7.27 -3.29
N ARG A 218 -13.73 7.04 -4.05
CA ARG A 218 -14.01 7.73 -5.32
C ARG A 218 -14.99 8.91 -5.16
N CYS A 219 -15.55 9.10 -3.96
CA CYS A 219 -16.51 10.17 -3.62
C CYS A 219 -15.81 11.27 -2.82
#